data_AF-A0A9E1J959-F1
#
_entry.id   AF-A0A9E1J959-F1
#
_cell.length_a   1.000
_cell.length_b   1.000
_cell.length_c   1.000
_cell.angle_alpha   90.00
_cell.angle_beta   90.00
_cell.angle_gamma   90.00
#
_symmetry.space_group_name_H-M   'P 1'
#
loop_
_entity.id
_entity.type
_entity.pdbx_description
1 polymer ?
#
loop_
_entity_poly.entity_id
_entity_poly.type
_entity_poly.pdbx_seq_one_letter_code
_entity_poly.pdbx_strand_id
1 'polypeptide(L)'
;YYQAIDYAIQHGLSRVEAGAQGPHKIARGYRPTQTHSAHYIRDPGFREAVANYLAHERAEVGHDIEYLSERGAFRKGERQTLD
;
A
#
# COMPACT_ATOMS: atom_id res chain seq x y z
N TYR A 1 6.69 -7.91 -11.50
CA TYR A 1 6.58 -6.52 -11.03
C TYR A 1 6.77 -5.52 -12.15
N TYR A 2 7.93 -5.49 -12.84
CA TYR A 2 8.14 -4.55 -13.94
C TYR A 2 7.20 -4.76 -15.13
N GLN A 3 6.95 -6.01 -15.56
CA GLN A 3 5.96 -6.28 -16.62
C GLN A 3 4.56 -5.70 -16.34
N ALA A 4 4.09 -5.73 -15.09
CA ALA A 4 2.80 -5.16 -14.72
C ALA A 4 2.81 -3.62 -14.78
N ILE A 5 3.96 -3.01 -14.42
CA ILE A 5 4.19 -1.56 -14.52
C ILE A 5 4.25 -1.14 -16.00
N ASP A 6 5.03 -1.86 -16.81
CA ASP A 6 5.17 -1.60 -18.25
C ASP A 6 3.82 -1.72 -18.96
N TYR A 7 3.05 -2.76 -18.64
CA TYR A 7 1.70 -2.95 -19.17
C TYR A 7 0.81 -1.75 -18.84
N ALA A 8 0.80 -1.30 -17.58
CA ALA A 8 0.00 -0.15 -17.18
C ALA A 8 0.42 1.14 -17.87
N ILE A 9 1.71 1.39 -18.01
CA ILE A 9 2.23 2.56 -18.75
C ILE A 9 1.78 2.50 -20.21
N GLN A 10 1.95 1.36 -20.87
CA GLN A 10 1.58 1.18 -22.28
C GLN A 10 0.07 1.36 -22.53
N HIS A 11 -0.77 1.01 -21.55
CA HIS A 11 -2.23 1.07 -21.67
C HIS A 11 -2.83 2.32 -20.99
N GLY A 12 -2.01 3.26 -20.52
CA GLY A 12 -2.47 4.49 -19.87
C GLY A 12 -3.21 4.24 -18.54
N LEU A 13 -2.97 3.11 -17.87
CA LEU A 13 -3.55 2.82 -16.56
C LEU A 13 -2.86 3.65 -15.49
N SER A 14 -3.65 4.28 -14.63
CA SER A 14 -3.14 5.18 -13.58
C SER A 14 -2.61 4.47 -12.33
N ARG A 15 -2.90 3.16 -12.17
CA ARG A 15 -2.54 2.39 -10.97
C ARG A 15 -2.19 0.94 -11.31
N VAL A 16 -1.19 0.40 -10.61
CA VAL A 16 -0.83 -1.02 -10.59
C VAL A 16 -0.70 -1.46 -9.14
N GLU A 17 -1.31 -2.58 -8.81
CA GLU A 17 -1.19 -3.19 -7.48
C GLU A 17 -0.26 -4.39 -7.52
N ALA A 18 0.65 -4.43 -6.57
CA ALA A 18 1.68 -5.45 -6.46
C ALA A 18 1.16 -6.79 -5.87
N GLY A 19 -0.14 -6.89 -5.58
CA GLY A 19 -0.77 -7.99 -4.82
C GLY A 19 -0.37 -7.99 -3.34
N ALA A 20 -0.69 -9.08 -2.63
CA ALA A 20 -0.32 -9.29 -1.23
C ALA A 20 1.01 -10.07 -1.14
N GLN A 21 2.09 -9.40 -0.75
CA GLN A 21 3.43 -9.96 -0.54
C GLN A 21 4.27 -8.88 0.13
N GLY A 22 5.21 -9.27 1.00
CA GLY A 22 5.91 -8.40 1.95
C GLY A 22 6.71 -7.20 1.43
N PRO A 23 7.53 -6.58 2.30
CA PRO A 23 8.13 -5.25 2.11
C PRO A 23 9.09 -5.10 0.92
N HIS A 24 9.56 -6.20 0.31
CA HIS A 24 10.51 -6.19 -0.81
C HIS A 24 10.01 -5.48 -2.07
N LYS A 25 8.73 -5.11 -2.14
CA LYS A 25 8.13 -4.33 -3.24
C LYS A 25 8.54 -2.86 -3.24
N ILE A 26 8.89 -2.33 -2.07
CA ILE A 26 9.31 -0.92 -1.93
C ILE A 26 10.57 -0.65 -2.77
N ALA A 27 11.54 -1.57 -2.71
CA ALA A 27 12.75 -1.51 -3.53
C ALA A 27 12.48 -1.67 -5.04
N ARG A 28 11.29 -2.16 -5.44
CA ARG A 28 10.89 -2.38 -6.84
C ARG A 28 10.03 -1.24 -7.39
N GLY A 29 9.97 -0.11 -6.69
CA GLY A 29 9.27 1.09 -7.14
C GLY A 29 7.80 1.17 -6.75
N TYR A 30 7.29 0.27 -5.90
CA TYR A 30 5.95 0.43 -5.34
C TYR A 30 5.98 1.34 -4.11
N ARG A 31 4.90 2.09 -3.90
CA ARG A 31 4.71 2.94 -2.74
C ARG A 31 3.83 2.22 -1.72
N PRO A 32 4.11 2.33 -0.41
CA PRO A 32 3.18 1.87 0.59
C PRO A 32 1.94 2.77 0.50
N THR A 33 0.75 2.17 0.47
CA THR A 33 -0.50 2.92 0.31
C THR A 33 -1.58 2.21 1.10
N GLN A 34 -2.33 2.98 1.89
CA GLN A 34 -3.45 2.46 2.65
C GLN A 34 -4.48 1.84 1.70
N THR A 35 -4.82 0.59 1.96
CA THR A 35 -5.79 -0.18 1.18
C THR A 35 -6.93 -0.59 2.09
N HIS A 36 -8.16 -0.52 1.59
CA HIS A 36 -9.36 -0.85 2.34
C HIS A 36 -9.95 -2.15 1.82
N SER A 37 -10.48 -2.97 2.74
CA SER A 37 -11.26 -4.16 2.41
C SER A 37 -12.53 -4.18 3.25
N ALA A 38 -13.59 -4.79 2.72
CA ALA A 38 -14.86 -4.90 3.39
C ALA A 38 -15.19 -6.38 3.60
N HIS A 39 -15.50 -6.75 4.85
CA HIS A 39 -15.78 -8.13 5.24
C HIS A 39 -17.10 -8.20 5.98
N TYR A 40 -17.97 -9.11 5.57
CA TYR A 40 -19.17 -9.42 6.33
C TYR A 40 -18.87 -10.50 7.37
N ILE A 41 -19.01 -10.16 8.65
CA ILE A 41 -18.79 -11.09 9.77
C ILE A 41 -20.13 -11.36 10.44
N ARG A 42 -20.69 -12.55 10.23
CA ARG A 42 -22.03 -12.89 10.73
C ARG A 42 -22.08 -13.00 12.25
N ASP A 43 -21.09 -13.64 12.85
CA ASP A 43 -21.04 -13.88 14.29
C ASP A 43 -20.74 -12.57 15.05
N PRO A 44 -21.61 -12.13 15.98
CA PRO A 44 -21.41 -10.87 16.71
C PRO A 44 -20.15 -10.85 17.56
N GLY A 45 -19.83 -11.97 18.24
CA GLY A 45 -18.65 -12.05 19.11
C GLY A 45 -17.35 -11.97 18.31
N PHE A 46 -17.29 -12.67 17.18
CA PHE A 46 -16.15 -12.59 16.28
C PHE A 46 -16.01 -11.22 15.63
N ARG A 47 -17.13 -10.58 15.26
CA ARG A 47 -17.13 -9.20 14.75
C ARG A 47 -16.53 -8.23 15.76
N GLU A 48 -16.91 -8.34 17.03
CA GLU A 48 -16.38 -7.51 18.11
C GLU A 48 -14.88 -7.76 18.33
N ALA A 49 -14.45 -9.02 18.37
CA ALA A 49 -13.04 -9.38 18.49
C ALA A 49 -12.19 -8.77 17.36
N VAL A 50 -12.66 -8.86 16.10
CA VAL A 50 -11.98 -8.24 14.96
C VAL A 50 -12.00 -6.72 15.09
N ALA A 51 -13.12 -6.09 15.47
CA ALA A 51 -13.21 -4.64 15.63
C ALA A 51 -12.22 -4.10 16.67
N ASN A 52 -12.07 -4.80 17.80
CA ASN A 52 -11.12 -4.45 18.86
C ASN A 52 -9.67 -4.56 18.38
N TYR A 53 -9.33 -5.64 17.65
CA TYR A 53 -8.00 -5.78 17.05
C TYR A 53 -7.68 -4.67 16.05
N LEU A 54 -8.64 -4.35 15.16
CA LEU A 54 -8.49 -3.32 14.13
C LEU A 54 -8.23 -1.93 14.69
N ALA A 55 -8.60 -1.64 15.94
CA ALA A 55 -8.27 -0.36 16.58
C ALA A 55 -6.75 -0.16 16.71
N HIS A 56 -6.02 -1.23 17.07
CA HIS A 56 -4.56 -1.21 17.20
C HIS A 56 -3.88 -1.39 15.85
N GLU A 57 -4.34 -2.35 15.03
CA GLU A 57 -3.75 -2.64 13.72
C GLU A 57 -3.72 -1.39 12.81
N ARG A 58 -4.77 -0.56 12.83
CA ARG A 58 -4.79 0.67 12.01
C ARG A 58 -3.68 1.65 12.36
N ALA A 59 -3.34 1.78 13.64
CA ALA A 59 -2.26 2.65 14.06
C ALA A 59 -0.91 2.09 13.60
N GLU A 60 -0.70 0.79 13.76
CA GLU A 60 0.51 0.09 13.32
C GLU A 60 0.71 0.18 11.80
N VAL A 61 -0.35 -0.07 11.01
CA VAL A 61 -0.33 0.09 9.56
C VAL A 61 0.01 1.52 9.15
N GLY A 62 -0.51 2.52 9.88
CA GLY A 62 -0.16 3.93 9.67
C GLY A 62 1.35 4.19 9.87
N HIS A 63 1.90 3.70 10.98
CA HIS A 63 3.33 3.82 11.27
C HIS A 63 4.19 3.09 10.23
N ASP A 64 3.78 1.90 9.79
CA ASP A 64 4.47 1.13 8.75
C ASP A 64 4.48 1.87 7.42
N ILE A 65 3.35 2.49 7.03
CA ILE A 65 3.27 3.30 5.81
C ILE A 65 4.26 4.48 5.90
N GLU A 66 4.30 5.18 7.02
CA GLU A 66 5.24 6.29 7.24
C GLU A 66 6.70 5.82 7.16
N TYR A 67 7.04 4.80 7.95
CA TYR A 67 8.38 4.21 8.02
C TYR A 67 8.89 3.74 6.65
N LEU A 68 8.04 3.06 5.87
CA LEU A 68 8.37 2.56 4.54
C LEU A 68 8.41 3.68 3.50
N SER A 69 7.57 4.71 3.63
CA SER A 69 7.58 5.88 2.73
C SER A 69 8.90 6.63 2.83
N GLU A 70 9.46 6.74 4.03
CA GLU A 70 10.77 7.37 4.24
C GLU A 70 11.93 6.64 3.56
N ARG A 71 11.78 5.33 3.35
CA ARG A 71 12.78 4.40 2.81
C ARG A 71 12.47 3.95 1.38
N GLY A 72 11.48 4.59 0.75
CA GLY A 72 11.06 4.30 -0.61
C GLY A 72 12.13 4.60 -1.65
N ALA A 73 12.03 3.97 -2.82
CA ALA A 73 12.97 4.14 -3.93
C ALA A 73 12.87 5.51 -4.65
N PHE A 74 11.92 6.38 -4.26
CA PHE A 74 11.70 7.68 -4.88
C PHE A 74 12.48 8.79 -4.18
N ARG A 75 13.05 9.72 -4.96
CA ARG A 75 13.66 10.94 -4.41
C ARG A 75 12.62 11.76 -3.64
N LYS A 76 13.04 12.32 -2.50
CA LYS A 76 12.28 13.32 -1.74
C LYS A 76 12.59 14.71 -2.29
N GLY A 77 11.58 15.50 -2.63
CA GLY A 77 11.72 16.86 -3.19
C GLY A 77 10.80 17.15 -4.37
N GLU A 78 10.77 18.41 -4.82
CA GLU A 78 10.00 18.81 -6.00
C GLU A 78 10.53 18.14 -7.27
N ARG A 79 9.59 17.79 -8.16
CA ARG A 79 9.91 17.23 -9.47
C ARG A 79 10.60 18.35 -10.25
N GLN A 80 11.90 18.21 -10.54
CA GLN A 80 12.54 19.11 -11.51
C GLN A 80 11.78 18.97 -12.81
N THR A 81 11.07 20.03 -13.20
CA THR A 81 10.58 20.18 -14.56
C THR A 81 11.80 20.25 -15.45
N LEU A 82 11.92 19.28 -16.35
CA LEU A 82 12.86 19.39 -17.46
C LEU A 82 12.25 20.44 -18.39
N ASP A 83 12.83 21.65 -18.37
CA ASP A 83 12.57 22.70 -19.35
C ASP A 83 13.02 22.26 -20.75
#